data_AF-A0A8S8YSN3-F1
#
_entry.id   AF-A0A8S8YSN3-F1
#
_cell.length_a   1.000
_cell.length_b   1.000
_cell.length_c   1.000
_cell.angle_alpha   90.00
_cell.angle_beta   90.00
_cell.angle_gamma   90.00
#
_symmetry.space_group_name_H-M   'P 1'
#
loop_
_entity.id
_entity.type
_entity.pdbx_description
1 polymer ?
#
loop_
_entity_poly.entity_id
_entity_poly.type
_entity_poly.pdbx_seq_one_letter_code
_entity_poly.pdbx_strand_id
1 'polypeptide(L)'
;MRFCDAFNIPLLTFVDVPGFLPGASQEWGGIIRHGAKLLYAFAEATVPKMTVITRKAYGGAYDVMSSKHIRGGLQHCLADC
;
A
#
# COMPACT_ATOMS: atom_id res chain seq x y z
N MET A 1 -8.52 -4.36 3.50
CA MET A 1 -7.48 -5.42 3.45
C MET A 1 -7.89 -6.63 4.29
N ARG A 2 -7.91 -6.54 5.63
CA ARG A 2 -8.23 -7.69 6.52
C ARG A 2 -9.60 -8.34 6.24
N PHE A 3 -10.62 -7.55 5.90
CA PHE A 3 -11.94 -8.08 5.50
C PHE A 3 -11.85 -8.95 4.25
N CYS A 4 -11.27 -8.43 3.16
CA CYS A 4 -11.10 -9.21 1.92
C CYS A 4 -10.27 -10.47 2.15
N ASP A 5 -9.23 -10.38 3.00
CA ASP A 5 -8.41 -11.52 3.40
C ASP A 5 -9.23 -12.60 4.12
N ALA A 6 -10.11 -12.20 5.07
CA ALA A 6 -10.98 -13.12 5.80
C ALA A 6 -12.00 -13.85 4.90
N PHE A 7 -12.40 -13.25 3.78
CA PHE A 7 -13.33 -13.84 2.81
C PHE A 7 -12.65 -14.43 1.57
N ASN A 8 -11.32 -14.58 1.58
CA ASN A 8 -10.54 -15.09 0.45
C ASN A 8 -10.73 -14.31 -0.87
N ILE A 9 -11.03 -13.02 -0.77
CA ILE A 9 -11.21 -12.14 -1.93
C ILE A 9 -9.84 -11.59 -2.35
N PRO A 10 -9.40 -11.79 -3.61
CA PRO A 10 -8.13 -11.28 -4.09
C PRO A 10 -8.09 -9.75 -4.10
N LEU A 11 -6.89 -9.19 -3.91
CA LEU A 11 -6.67 -7.76 -3.76
C LEU A 11 -5.96 -7.21 -4.99
N LEU A 12 -6.59 -6.26 -5.67
CA LEU A 12 -5.98 -5.46 -6.73
C LEU A 12 -5.76 -4.03 -6.23
N THR A 13 -4.52 -3.57 -6.26
CA THR A 13 -4.13 -2.25 -5.76
C THR A 13 -3.60 -1.38 -6.89
N PHE A 14 -4.18 -0.21 -7.11
CA PHE A 14 -3.66 0.79 -8.05
C PHE A 14 -2.83 1.82 -7.30
N VAL A 15 -1.62 2.10 -7.78
CA VAL A 15 -0.66 2.97 -7.09
C VAL A 15 -0.34 4.19 -7.95
N ASP A 16 -0.78 5.35 -7.48
CA ASP A 16 -0.36 6.69 -7.92
C ASP A 16 -0.22 7.61 -6.70
N VAL A 17 0.84 7.39 -5.91
CA VAL A 17 1.08 8.11 -4.65
C VAL A 17 2.42 8.85 -4.70
N PRO A 18 2.43 10.19 -4.51
CA PRO A 18 3.67 10.95 -4.44
C PRO A 18 4.35 10.91 -3.05
N GLY A 19 3.65 10.44 -2.02
CA GLY A 19 4.12 10.43 -0.63
C GLY A 19 2.98 10.57 0.38
N PHE A 20 3.30 10.59 1.67
CA PHE A 20 2.36 10.98 2.72
C PHE A 20 2.23 12.51 2.79
N LEU A 21 1.06 13.00 3.20
CA LEU A 21 0.81 14.43 3.34
C LEU A 21 1.66 15.03 4.48
N PRO A 22 2.55 16.02 4.21
CA PRO A 22 3.34 16.66 5.25
C PRO A 22 2.48 17.63 6.09
N GLY A 23 2.79 17.74 7.38
CA GLY A 23 2.20 18.75 8.27
C GLY A 23 2.16 18.31 9.73
N ALA A 24 2.46 19.23 10.65
CA ALA A 24 2.47 18.96 12.09
C ALA A 24 1.13 18.41 12.59
N SER A 25 0.00 18.89 12.04
CA SER A 25 -1.32 18.38 12.39
C SER A 25 -1.50 16.89 12.06
N GLN A 26 -0.89 16.39 10.99
CA GLN A 26 -0.96 14.98 10.60
C GLN A 26 -0.05 14.12 11.48
N GLU A 27 1.13 14.63 11.84
CA GLU A 27 2.03 13.94 12.77
C GLU A 27 1.38 13.78 14.15
N TRP A 28 0.76 14.85 14.67
CA TRP A 28 0.05 14.83 15.95
C TRP A 28 -1.25 14.03 15.89
N GLY A 29 -1.91 14.03 14.72
CA GLY A 29 -3.00 13.11 14.38
C GLY A 29 -2.56 11.65 14.23
N GLY A 30 -1.27 11.36 14.37
CA GLY A 30 -0.74 10.00 14.38
C GLY A 30 -0.65 9.36 13.00
N ILE A 31 -0.34 10.11 11.95
CA ILE A 31 -0.24 9.59 10.56
C ILE A 31 0.69 8.39 10.45
N ILE A 32 1.77 8.34 11.25
CA ILE A 32 2.69 7.20 11.31
C ILE A 32 1.98 5.93 11.82
N ARG A 33 1.18 6.03 12.89
CA ARG A 33 0.41 4.90 13.43
C ARG A 33 -0.68 4.45 12.45
N HIS A 34 -1.32 5.39 11.76
CA HIS A 34 -2.33 5.08 10.75
C HIS A 34 -1.71 4.39 9.52
N GLY A 35 -0.58 4.89 9.02
CA GLY A 35 0.17 4.27 7.93
C GLY A 35 0.67 2.86 8.29
N ALA A 36 1.15 2.66 9.51
CA ALA A 36 1.59 1.36 9.99
C ALA A 36 0.46 0.31 10.02
N LYS A 37 -0.79 0.69 10.34
CA LYS A 37 -1.95 -0.23 10.27
C LYS A 37 -2.20 -0.72 8.85
N LEU A 38 -2.04 0.17 7.87
CA LEU A 38 -2.22 -0.13 6.45
C LEU A 38 -1.14 -1.11 5.98
N LEU A 39 0.12 -0.81 6.30
CA LEU A 39 1.27 -1.68 6.00
C LEU A 39 1.10 -3.07 6.65
N TYR A 40 0.70 -3.11 7.93
CA TYR A 40 0.44 -4.35 8.64
C TYR A 40 -0.66 -5.16 7.97
N ALA A 41 -1.77 -4.51 7.57
CA ALA A 41 -2.88 -5.19 6.93
C ALA A 41 -2.52 -5.81 5.57
N PHE A 42 -1.62 -5.18 4.81
CA PHE A 42 -1.07 -5.73 3.57
C PHE A 42 -0.07 -6.87 3.81
N ALA A 43 0.84 -6.71 4.77
CA ALA A 43 1.86 -7.70 5.11
C ALA A 43 1.26 -9.00 5.68
N GLU A 44 0.18 -8.88 6.45
CA GLU A 44 -0.53 -10.02 7.05
C GLU A 44 -1.47 -10.71 6.05
N ALA A 45 -1.86 -10.04 4.95
CA ALA A 45 -2.80 -10.63 3.99
C ALA A 45 -2.18 -11.85 3.29
N THR A 46 -2.89 -12.97 3.27
CA THR A 46 -2.45 -14.22 2.62
C THR A 46 -3.09 -14.41 1.26
N VAL A 47 -4.21 -13.73 0.97
CA VAL A 47 -4.84 -13.75 -0.36
C VAL A 47 -3.91 -13.25 -1.48
N PRO A 48 -4.16 -13.68 -2.73
CA PRO A 48 -3.45 -13.16 -3.88
C PRO A 48 -3.56 -11.64 -3.96
N LYS A 49 -2.40 -10.98 -4.07
CA LYS A 49 -2.27 -9.53 -4.19
C LYS A 49 -1.66 -9.19 -5.54
N MET A 50 -2.28 -8.28 -6.27
CA MET A 50 -1.76 -7.71 -7.50
C MET A 50 -1.68 -6.19 -7.35
N THR A 51 -0.58 -5.60 -7.80
CA THR A 51 -0.37 -4.14 -7.74
C THR A 51 -0.10 -3.61 -9.14
N VAL A 52 -0.81 -2.57 -9.54
CA VAL A 52 -0.59 -1.85 -10.80
C VAL A 52 -0.17 -0.43 -10.46
N ILE A 53 1.09 -0.10 -10.74
CA ILE A 53 1.59 1.25 -10.59
C ILE A 53 1.22 1.98 -11.88
N THR A 54 0.46 3.06 -11.75
CA THR A 54 -0.07 3.82 -12.89
C THR A 54 0.76 5.05 -13.19
N ARG A 55 1.44 5.62 -12.19
CA ARG A 55 2.31 6.79 -12.35
C ARG A 55 3.31 6.91 -11.20
N LYS A 56 3.00 7.66 -10.13
CA LYS A 56 3.97 7.94 -9.06
C LYS A 56 3.98 6.85 -7.99
N ALA A 57 5.17 6.43 -7.58
CA ALA A 57 5.36 5.50 -6.47
C ALA A 57 6.63 5.86 -5.69
N TYR A 58 6.54 6.83 -4.77
CA TYR A 58 7.71 7.35 -4.06
C TYR A 58 7.75 7.01 -2.57
N GLY A 59 8.93 6.58 -2.10
CA GLY A 59 9.29 6.46 -0.69
C GLY A 59 8.38 5.55 0.12
N GLY A 60 8.17 5.91 1.39
CA GLY A 60 7.37 5.09 2.32
C GLY A 60 5.90 4.91 1.90
N ALA A 61 5.35 5.80 1.04
CA ALA A 61 4.00 5.63 0.53
C ALA A 61 3.90 4.46 -0.46
N TYR A 62 4.94 4.23 -1.26
CA TYR A 62 5.03 3.02 -2.09
C TYR A 62 5.17 1.76 -1.23
N ASP A 63 5.99 1.81 -0.18
CA ASP A 63 6.18 0.65 0.71
C ASP A 63 4.90 0.24 1.44
N VAL A 64 4.06 1.19 1.83
CA VAL A 64 2.75 0.90 2.44
C VAL A 64 1.74 0.33 1.43
N MET A 65 1.89 0.61 0.13
CA MET A 65 0.94 0.27 -0.93
C MET A 65 1.27 -1.04 -1.65
N SER A 66 1.39 -2.13 -0.89
CA SER A 66 1.65 -3.48 -1.42
C SER A 66 2.97 -3.60 -2.20
N SER A 67 4.06 -3.03 -1.68
CA SER A 67 5.40 -3.18 -2.29
C SER A 67 5.87 -4.63 -2.28
N LYS A 68 6.77 -4.99 -3.22
CA LYS A 68 7.45 -6.30 -3.23
C LYS A 68 8.08 -6.66 -1.88
N HIS A 69 8.57 -5.67 -1.13
CA HIS A 69 9.21 -5.87 0.16
C HIS A 69 8.25 -6.33 1.26
N ILE A 70 6.95 -6.04 1.14
CA ILE A 70 5.93 -6.39 2.13
C ILE A 70 5.05 -7.56 1.71
N ARG A 71 5.61 -8.52 0.96
CA ARG A 71 4.87 -9.63 0.32
C ARG A 71 3.80 -9.16 -0.66
N GLY A 72 3.99 -7.98 -1.28
CA GLY A 72 3.25 -7.63 -2.48
C GLY A 72 3.47 -8.70 -3.53
N GLY A 73 2.39 -9.26 -4.06
CA GLY A 73 2.45 -10.35 -5.04
C GLY A 73 2.94 -9.87 -6.40
N LEU A 74 2.15 -10.09 -7.45
CA LEU A 74 2.52 -9.62 -8.78
C LEU A 74 2.42 -8.09 -8.83
N GLN A 75 3.50 -7.41 -9.19
CA GLN A 75 3.51 -5.97 -9.42
C GLN A 75 3.80 -5.67 -10.90
N HIS A 76 2.99 -4.80 -11.48
CA HIS A 76 3.17 -4.30 -12.84
C HIS A 76 3.24 -2.78 -12.82
N CYS A 77 4.27 -2.21 -13.45
CA CYS A 77 4.33 -0.78 -13.74
C CYS A 77 3.80 -0.56 -15.14
N LEU A 78 2.83 0.34 -15.29
CA LEU A 78 2.49 0.87 -16.61
C LEU A 78 3.64 1.73 -17.12
N ALA A 79 3.78 1.82 -18.45
CA ALA A 79 4.93 2.43 -19.14
C ALA A 79 5.25 3.88 -18.74
N ASP A 80 4.37 4.52 -17.96
CA ASP A 80 4.43 5.92 -17.55
C ASP A 80 4.88 6.12 -16.08
N CYS A 81 5.45 5.08 -15.44
CA CYS A 81 5.96 5.12 -14.05
C CYS A 81 7.45 5.51 -13.95
#